data_AF-A0A1M5N596-F1
#
_entry.id   AF-A0A1M5N596-F1
#
_cell.length_a   1.000
_cell.length_b   1.000
_cell.length_c   1.000
_cell.angle_alpha   90.00
_cell.angle_beta   90.00
_cell.angle_gamma   90.00
#
_symmetry.space_group_name_H-M   'P 1'
#
loop_
_entity.id
_entity.type
_entity.pdbx_description
1 polymer ?
#
loop_
_entity_poly.entity_id
_entity_poly.type
_entity_poly.pdbx_seq_one_letter_code
_entity_poly.pdbx_strand_id
1 'polypeptide(L)' 'MLRVMFKQLLDEKSFKEGRRITVGEVSQDIGISRATLTRIANQPGYNTNTDTLSALCDYFDCEPNELLKRVL' A
#
# COMPACT_ATOMS: atom_id res chain seq x y z
N MET A 1 -9.49 -9.59 11.18
CA MET A 1 -9.29 -9.31 9.73
C MET A 1 -7.86 -8.87 9.49
N LEU A 2 -7.27 -9.15 8.32
CA LEU A 2 -6.00 -8.52 7.93
C LEU A 2 -6.27 -7.15 7.30
N ARG A 3 -5.52 -6.15 7.74
CA ARG A 3 -5.53 -4.79 7.18
C ARG A 3 -4.20 -4.52 6.50
N VAL A 4 -4.27 -4.01 5.27
CA VAL A 4 -3.11 -3.44 4.57
C VAL A 4 -2.96 -1.98 5.00
N MET A 5 -1.78 -1.62 5.51
CA MET A 5 -1.45 -0.30 6.03
C MET A 5 -1.10 0.70 4.92
N PHE A 6 -1.64 0.51 3.71
CA PHE A 6 -1.31 1.25 2.49
C PHE A 6 -1.40 2.78 2.67
N LYS A 7 -2.52 3.28 3.22
CA LYS A 7 -2.69 4.73 3.45
C LYS A 7 -1.66 5.28 4.42
N GLN A 8 -1.38 4.56 5.50
CA GLN A 8 -0.43 5.00 6.51
C GLN A 8 0.99 5.08 5.92
N LEU A 9 1.44 4.03 5.21
CA LEU A 9 2.75 4.01 4.58
C LEU A 9 2.87 5.06 3.45
N LEU A 10 1.80 5.31 2.71
CA LEU A 10 1.75 6.38 1.70
C LEU A 10 1.91 7.77 2.31
N ASP A 11 1.25 8.03 3.45
CA ASP A 11 1.36 9.28 4.19
C ASP A 11 2.78 9.43 4.77
N GLU A 12 3.34 8.37 5.36
CA GLU A 12 4.71 8.36 5.90
C GLU A 12 5.76 8.62 4.81
N LYS A 13 5.65 7.98 3.65
CA LYS A 13 6.55 8.21 2.50
C LYS A 13 6.39 9.64 1.96
N SER A 14 5.16 10.12 1.82
CA SER A 14 4.88 11.52 1.38
C SER A 14 5.51 12.54 2.33
N PHE A 15 5.41 12.30 3.65
CA PHE A 15 6.03 13.14 4.67
C PHE A 15 7.56 13.11 4.57
N LYS A 16 8.17 11.91 4.47
CA LYS A 16 9.63 11.74 4.33
C LYS A 16 10.19 12.42 3.08
N GLU A 17 9.46 12.34 1.95
CA GLU A 17 9.89 12.92 0.68
C GLU A 17 9.53 14.41 0.51
N GLY A 18 8.79 15.00 1.46
CA GLY A 18 8.39 16.41 1.40
C GLY A 18 7.49 16.76 0.20
N ARG A 19 6.79 15.77 -0.37
CA ARG A 19 5.91 15.94 -1.53
C ARG A 19 4.68 15.05 -1.42
N ARG A 20 3.62 15.44 -2.12
CA ARG A 20 2.41 14.61 -2.24
C ARG A 20 2.71 13.43 -3.17
N ILE A 21 2.53 12.21 -2.67
CA ILE A 21 2.53 10.98 -3.47
C ILE A 21 1.09 10.56 -3.69
N THR A 22 0.72 10.27 -4.93
CA THR A 22 -0.66 9.87 -5.27
C THR A 22 -0.77 8.37 -5.51
N VAL A 23 -1.95 7.79 -5.31
CA VAL A 23 -2.22 6.39 -5.69
C VAL A 23 -1.96 6.13 -7.18
N GLY A 24 -2.12 7.16 -8.03
CA GLY A 24 -1.80 7.06 -9.45
C GLY A 24 -0.31 6.89 -9.72
N GLU A 25 0.53 7.60 -8.96
CA GLU A 25 1.99 7.47 -9.03
C GLU A 25 2.43 6.08 -8.58
N VAL A 26 1.97 5.61 -7.42
CA VAL A 26 2.25 4.24 -6.94
C VAL A 26 1.83 3.22 -8.01
N SER A 27 0.67 3.41 -8.63
CA SER A 27 0.17 2.53 -9.70
C SER A 27 1.11 2.46 -10.90
N GLN A 28 1.71 3.58 -11.30
CA GLN A 28 2.68 3.61 -12.40
C GLN A 28 4.00 2.95 -11.99
N ASP A 29 4.49 3.23 -10.79
CA ASP A 29 5.80 2.79 -10.33
C ASP A 29 5.87 1.27 -10.12
N ILE A 30 4.80 0.65 -9.61
CA ILE A 30 4.79 -0.79 -9.29
C ILE A 30 4.00 -1.63 -10.29
N GLY A 31 3.42 -1.02 -11.33
CA GLY A 31 2.65 -1.73 -12.37
C GLY A 31 1.32 -2.34 -11.90
N ILE A 32 0.79 -1.93 -10.74
CA ILE A 32 -0.51 -2.40 -10.22
C ILE A 32 -1.59 -1.38 -10.54
N SER A 33 -2.77 -1.85 -10.98
CA SER A 33 -3.85 -0.94 -11.36
C SER A 33 -4.29 -0.02 -10.22
N ARG A 34 -4.56 1.24 -10.54
CA ARG A 34 -5.13 2.22 -9.60
C ARG A 34 -6.41 1.72 -8.93
N ALA A 35 -7.24 0.96 -9.66
CA ALA A 35 -8.48 0.38 -9.11
C ALA A 35 -8.20 -0.65 -8.01
N THR A 36 -7.17 -1.49 -8.19
CA THR A 36 -6.70 -2.45 -7.18
C THR A 36 -6.17 -1.71 -5.95
N LEU A 37 -5.26 -0.74 -6.12
CA LEU A 37 -4.73 0.04 -4.99
C LEU A 37 -5.83 0.81 -4.25
N THR A 38 -6.82 1.33 -4.98
CA THR A 38 -7.98 2.01 -4.38
C THR A 38 -8.80 1.05 -3.52
N ARG A 39 -9.00 -0.21 -3.95
CA ARG A 39 -9.67 -1.23 -3.13
C ARG A 39 -8.84 -1.60 -1.91
N ILE A 40 -7.53 -1.81 -2.06
CA ILE A 40 -6.62 -2.05 -0.92
C ILE A 40 -6.71 -0.91 0.10
N ALA A 41 -6.77 0.34 -0.35
CA ALA A 41 -6.81 1.52 0.52
C ALA A 41 -8.14 1.73 1.24
N ASN A 42 -9.27 1.28 0.67
CA ASN A 42 -10.60 1.71 1.09
C ASN A 42 -11.57 0.57 1.43
N GLN A 43 -11.31 -0.67 1.00
CA GLN A 43 -12.19 -1.81 1.24
C GLN A 43 -11.57 -2.72 2.32
N PRO A 44 -12.10 -2.71 3.56
CA PRO A 44 -11.62 -3.60 4.60
C PRO A 44 -11.74 -5.06 4.18
N GLY A 45 -10.69 -5.85 4.41
CA GLY A 45 -10.68 -7.28 4.09
C GLY A 45 -10.62 -7.59 2.60
N TYR A 46 -10.25 -6.60 1.75
CA TYR A 46 -10.00 -6.86 0.34
C TYR A 46 -8.97 -7.97 0.16
N ASN A 47 -9.34 -9.00 -0.59
CA ASN A 47 -8.44 -10.10 -0.93
C ASN A 47 -7.45 -9.65 -1.99
N THR A 48 -6.15 -9.74 -1.67
CA THR A 48 -5.03 -9.43 -2.56
C THR A 48 -4.06 -10.62 -2.59
N ASN A 49 -3.03 -10.56 -3.43
CA ASN A 49 -2.05 -11.63 -3.58
C ASN A 49 -0.68 -11.22 -3.04
N THR A 50 0.20 -12.20 -2.87
CA THR A 50 1.57 -12.00 -2.36
C THR A 50 2.40 -11.11 -3.27
N ASP A 51 2.23 -11.20 -4.59
CA ASP A 51 2.97 -10.36 -5.55
C ASP A 51 2.66 -8.87 -5.36
N THR A 52 1.39 -8.54 -5.11
CA THR A 52 0.97 -7.17 -4.77
C THR A 52 1.58 -6.71 -3.45
N LEU A 53 1.61 -7.59 -2.45
CA LEU A 53 2.18 -7.27 -1.14
C LEU A 53 3.69 -7.05 -1.23
N SER A 54 4.42 -7.91 -1.95
CA SER A 54 5.86 -7.74 -2.21
C SER A 54 6.15 -6.43 -2.95
N ALA A 55 5.43 -6.12 -4.02
CA ALA A 55 5.62 -4.86 -4.75
C ALA A 55 5.37 -3.62 -3.87
N LEU A 56 4.40 -3.70 -2.94
CA LEU A 56 4.16 -2.63 -1.97
C LEU A 56 5.25 -2.54 -0.89
N CYS A 57 5.76 -3.68 -0.40
CA CYS A 57 6.93 -3.71 0.50
C CYS A 57 8.13 -3.05 -0.17
N ASP A 58 8.45 -3.43 -1.41
CA ASP A 58 9.57 -2.86 -2.16
C ASP A 58 9.39 -1.35 -2.38
N TYR A 59 8.19 -0.90 -2.74
CA TYR A 59 7.89 0.51 -2.97
C TYR A 59 7.98 1.38 -1.72
N PHE A 60 7.51 0.85 -0.59
CA PHE A 60 7.55 1.56 0.69
C PHE A 60 8.86 1.35 1.47
N ASP A 61 9.75 0.47 0.99
CA ASP A 61 10.96 0.03 1.70
C ASP A 61 10.61 -0.43 3.13
N CYS A 62 9.68 -1.40 3.23
CA CYS A 62 9.16 -1.87 4.51
C CYS A 62 8.99 -3.39 4.59
N GLU A 63 8.99 -3.89 5.81
CA GLU A 63 8.78 -5.31 6.09
C GLU A 63 7.28 -5.69 6.05
N PRO A 64 6.94 -6.96 5.77
CA PRO A 64 5.53 -7.39 5.68
C PRO A 64 4.70 -7.13 6.95
N ASN A 65 5.32 -7.11 8.13
CA ASN A 65 4.64 -6.80 9.42
C ASN A 65 4.33 -5.29 9.59
N GLU A 66 4.98 -4.42 8.84
CA GLU A 66 4.66 -3.00 8.75
C GLU A 66 3.50 -2.77 7.78
N LEU A 67 3.50 -3.51 6.66
CA LEU A 67 2.44 -3.48 5.66
C LEU A 67 1.14 -4.16 6.12
N LEU A 68 1.21 -5.28 6.85
CA LEU A 68 0.05 -6.06 7.26
C LEU A 68 -0.14 -6.09 8.78
N LYS A 69 -1.35 -5.74 9.23
CA LYS A 69 -1.74 -5.85 10.65
C LYS A 69 -2.99 -6.68 10.81
N ARG A 70 -2.99 -7.54 11.84
CA ARG A 70 -4.23 -8.17 12.33
C ARG A 70 -5.02 -7.11 13.10
N VAL A 71 -6.26 -6.89 12.69
CA VAL A 71 -7.23 -6.01 13.35
C VAL A 71 -8.35 -6.87 13.93
N LEU A 72 -8.71 -6.61 15.18
CA LEU A 72 -9.84 -7.21 15.88
C LEU A 72 -11.15 -6.50 15.50
#